data_AF-V4XRH8-F1
#
_entry.id   AF-V4XRH8-F1
#
_cell.length_a   1.000
_cell.length_b   1.000
_cell.length_c   1.000
_cell.angle_alpha   90.00
_cell.angle_beta   90.00
_cell.angle_gamma   90.00
#
_symmetry.space_group_name_H-M   'P 1'
#
loop_
_entity.id
_entity.type
_entity.pdbx_description
1 polymer ?
#
loop_
_entity_poly.entity_id
_entity_poly.type
_entity_poly.pdbx_seq_one_letter_code
_entity_poly.pdbx_strand_id
1 'polypeptide(L)' 'MLESLSGPMRSLVSRLAVLVAGVLLGIGAYAAGVGGVAVVPVTVVGVLVVGEISLLVAGEDLSS' A
#
# COMPACT_ATOMS: atom_id res chain seq x y z
N MET A 1 -1.03 -5.70 -19.55
CA MET A 1 -2.51 -5.65 -19.56
C MET A 1 -3.06 -4.45 -18.79
N LEU A 2 -2.46 -4.05 -17.66
CA LEU A 2 -2.83 -2.83 -16.93
C LEU A 2 -2.74 -1.54 -17.78
N GLU A 3 -1.80 -1.48 -18.72
CA GLU A 3 -1.62 -0.35 -19.66
C GLU A 3 -2.82 -0.12 -20.59
N SER A 4 -3.69 -1.12 -20.78
CA SER A 4 -4.90 -1.02 -21.63
C SER A 4 -6.12 -0.50 -20.87
N LEU A 5 -6.01 -0.29 -19.56
CA LEU A 5 -7.09 0.25 -18.73
C LEU A 5 -7.10 1.77 -18.80
N SER A 6 -8.29 2.37 -18.71
CA SER A 6 -8.42 3.81 -18.61
C SER A 6 -7.67 4.33 -17.38
N GLY A 7 -7.09 5.53 -17.47
CA GLY A 7 -6.27 6.14 -16.40
C GLY A 7 -6.85 6.00 -14.99
N PRO A 8 -8.15 6.29 -14.77
CA PRO A 8 -8.79 6.13 -13.47
C PRO A 8 -8.81 4.67 -12.95
N MET A 9 -9.10 3.71 -13.83
CA MET A 9 -9.15 2.29 -13.47
C MET A 9 -7.76 1.75 -13.14
N ARG A 10 -6.74 2.17 -13.89
CA ARG A 10 -5.35 1.79 -13.64
C ARG A 10 -4.85 2.32 -12.31
N SER A 11 -5.22 3.55 -11.92
CA SER A 11 -4.93 4.11 -10.60
C SER A 11 -5.60 3.29 -9.48
N LEU A 12 -6.87 2.93 -9.65
CA LEU A 12 -7.62 2.10 -8.69
C LEU A 12 -6.99 0.71 -8.51
N VAL A 13 -6.62 0.06 -9.62
CA VAL A 13 -5.97 -1.26 -9.58
C VAL A 13 -4.57 -1.18 -8.96
N SER A 14 -3.81 -0.12 -9.24
CA SER A 14 -2.50 0.09 -8.62
C SER A 14 -2.62 0.24 -7.10
N ARG A 15 -3.56 1.08 -6.64
CA ARG A 15 -3.86 1.26 -5.21
C ARG A 15 -4.32 -0.04 -4.55
N LEU A 16 -5.18 -0.80 -5.23
CA LEU A 16 -5.63 -2.10 -4.74
C LEU A 16 -4.47 -3.10 -4.63
N ALA A 17 -3.57 -3.12 -5.61
CA ALA A 17 -2.40 -4.00 -5.59
C ALA A 17 -1.47 -3.69 -4.41
N VAL A 18 -1.21 -2.40 -4.14
CA VAL A 18 -0.43 -1.96 -2.97
C VAL A 18 -1.13 -2.35 -1.67
N LEU A 19 -2.44 -2.15 -1.59
CA LEU A 19 -3.23 -2.53 -0.41
C LEU A 19 -3.14 -4.04 -0.14
N VAL A 20 -3.34 -4.86 -1.18
CA VAL A 20 -3.27 -6.33 -1.08
C VAL A 20 -1.86 -6.78 -0.67
N ALA A 21 -0.81 -6.19 -1.23
CA ALA A 21 0.57 -6.47 -0.84
C ALA A 21 0.81 -6.15 0.65
N GLY A 22 0.32 -5.00 1.13
CA GLY A 22 0.40 -4.62 2.54
C GLY A 22 -0.32 -5.59 3.47
N VAL A 23 -1.53 -6.02 3.10
CA VAL A 23 -2.31 -7.00 3.86
C VAL A 23 -1.57 -8.35 3.93
N LEU A 24 -1.04 -8.83 2.80
CA LEU A 24 -0.30 -10.10 2.76
C LEU A 24 0.98 -10.05 3.60
N LEU A 25 1.71 -8.94 3.56
CA LEU A 25 2.89 -8.73 4.41
C LEU A 25 2.53 -8.71 5.90
N GLY A 26 1.43 -8.03 6.26
CA GLY A 26 0.92 -8.01 7.64
C GLY A 26 0.51 -9.40 8.14
N ILE A 27 -0.22 -10.15 7.31
CA ILE A 27 -0.61 -11.54 7.61
C ILE A 27 0.63 -12.44 7.74
N GLY A 28 1.60 -12.31 6.83
CA GLY A 28 2.84 -13.09 6.87
C GLY A 28 3.67 -12.81 8.13
N ALA A 29 3.80 -11.54 8.51
CA ALA A 29 4.49 -11.14 9.74
C ALA A 29 3.76 -11.64 11.01
N TYR A 30 2.42 -11.60 11.00
CA TYR A 30 1.61 -12.15 12.08
C TYR A 30 1.76 -13.67 12.20
N ALA A 31 1.64 -14.39 11.08
CA ALA A 31 1.76 -15.85 11.03
C ALA A 31 3.18 -16.34 11.39
N ALA A 32 4.22 -15.60 11.00
CA ALA A 32 5.60 -15.91 11.37
C ALA A 32 5.94 -15.59 12.83
N GLY A 33 4.95 -15.17 13.64
CA GLY A 33 5.15 -14.98 15.08
C GLY A 33 6.06 -13.80 15.41
N VAL A 34 6.28 -12.87 14.47
CA VAL A 34 7.09 -11.67 14.67
C VAL A 34 6.43 -10.72 15.71
N GLY A 35 5.20 -11.03 16.15
CA GLY A 35 4.36 -10.29 17.10
C GLY A 35 4.89 -10.14 18.53
N GLY A 36 6.06 -9.54 18.70
CA GLY A 36 6.33 -8.74 19.89
C GLY A 36 5.57 -7.41 19.83
N VAL A 37 5.31 -6.80 20.99
CA VAL A 37 4.55 -5.54 21.18
C VAL A 37 4.97 -4.39 20.24
N ALA A 38 6.18 -4.44 19.69
CA ALA A 38 6.73 -3.47 18.74
C ALA A 38 6.30 -3.65 17.27
N VAL A 39 5.80 -4.82 16.85
CA VAL A 39 5.37 -5.03 15.46
C VAL A 39 4.13 -4.22 15.11
N VAL A 40 3.20 -4.08 16.05
CA VAL A 40 1.97 -3.31 15.85
C VAL A 40 2.24 -1.83 15.55
N PRO A 41 3.05 -1.09 16.33
CA PRO A 41 3.37 0.29 15.99
C PRO A 41 4.19 0.39 14.69
N VAL A 42 5.10 -0.55 14.41
CA VAL A 42 5.90 -0.54 13.18
C VAL A 42 5.05 -0.81 11.94
N THR A 43 4.06 -1.70 12.00
CA THR A 43 3.13 -1.94 10.88
C THR A 43 2.18 -0.76 10.69
N VAL A 44 1.70 -0.14 11.77
CA VAL A 44 0.87 1.08 11.68
C VAL A 44 1.66 2.22 11.02
N VAL A 45 2.91 2.45 11.45
CA VAL A 45 3.78 3.47 10.84
C VAL A 45 4.08 3.11 9.38
N GLY A 46 4.36 1.84 9.08
CA GLY A 46 4.59 1.38 7.70
C GLY A 46 3.40 1.63 6.78
N VAL A 47 2.18 1.31 7.23
CA VAL A 47 0.94 1.55 6.47
C VAL A 47 0.71 3.04 6.25
N LEU A 48 0.93 3.87 7.27
CA LEU A 48 0.79 5.32 7.15
C LEU A 48 1.81 5.92 6.15
N VAL A 49 3.07 5.50 6.23
CA VAL A 49 4.13 5.98 5.31
C VAL A 49 3.82 5.57 3.87
N VAL A 50 3.38 4.32 3.65
CA VAL A 50 3.00 3.85 2.30
C VAL A 50 1.77 4.59 1.78
N GLY A 51 0.79 4.84 2.64
CA GLY A 51 -0.40 5.63 2.31
C GLY A 51 -0.07 7.06 1.90
N GLU A 52 0.81 7.73 2.64
CA GLU A 52 1.29 9.08 2.32
C GLU A 52 2.06 9.13 1.00
N ILE A 53 3.02 8.23 0.80
CA ILE A 53 3.78 8.19 -0.47
C ILE A 53 2.84 7.95 -1.66
N SER A 54 1.83 7.09 -1.49
CA SER A 54 0.85 6.83 -2.54
C SER A 54 -0.05 8.03 -2.84
N LEU A 55 -0.36 8.85 -1.83
CA LEU A 55 -1.09 10.10 -2.00
C LEU A 55 -0.23 11.19 -2.65
N LEU A 56 1.05 11.28 -2.26
CA LEU A 56 2.00 12.23 -2.83
C LEU A 56 2.19 11.97 -4.32
N VAL A 57 2.53 10.73 -4.69
CA VAL A 57 2.71 10.31 -6.08
C VAL A 57 1.44 10.55 -6.90
N ALA A 58 0.27 10.20 -6.35
CA ALA A 58 -1.00 10.44 -7.05
C ALA A 58 -1.38 11.94 -7.14
N GLY A 59 -0.89 12.78 -6.23
CA GLY A 59 -1.08 14.23 -6.25
C GLY A 59 -0.16 14.92 -7.27
N GLU A 60 1.06 14.43 -7.43
CA GLU A 60 2.02 14.88 -8.44
C GLU A 60 1.49 14.59 -9.86
N ASP A 61 0.88 13.41 -10.08
CA ASP A 61 0.23 13.04 -11.35
C ASP A 61 -0.99 13.91 -11.73
N LEU A 62 -1.63 14.58 -10.76
CA LEU A 62 -2.79 15.45 -10.98
C LEU A 62 -2.41 16.93 -11.20
N SER A 63 -1.15 17.31 -10.97
CA SER A 63 -0.65 18.68 -11.06
C SER A 63 0.14 18.98 -12.35
N SER A 64 0.28 18.01 -13.27
CA SER A 64 0.97 18.16 -14.55
C SER A 64 0.05 18.35 -15.73
#